data_AF-F5L7C7-F1
#
_entry.id   AF-F5L7C7-F1
#
_cell.length_a   1.000
_cell.length_b   1.000
_cell.length_c   1.000
_cell.angle_alpha   90.00
_cell.angle_beta   90.00
_cell.angle_gamma   90.00
#
_symmetry.space_group_name_H-M   'P 1'
#
loop_
_entity.id
_entity.type
_entity.pdbx_description
1 polymer ?
#
loop_
_entity_poly.entity_id
_entity_poly.type
_entity_poly.pdbx_seq_one_letter_code
_entity_poly.pdbx_strand_id
1 'polypeptide(L)'
;MIGAYINQEVPVLEHKGYEYVKAHPKEGLDILFDHQDQANFPLIREVEEHSLAILLSKMETEGEAFGSQTEQNWQETAEWLLEGGLIEEIPPVEEIYVNLDSEK
;
A
#
# COMPACT_ATOMS: atom_id res chain seq x y z
N MET A 1 17.99 -3.88 -21.24
CA MET A 1 18.56 -3.19 -20.06
C MET A 1 17.65 -2.10 -19.48
N ILE A 2 16.63 -1.59 -20.20
CA ILE A 2 15.75 -0.51 -19.68
C ILE A 2 14.65 -1.06 -18.74
N GLY A 3 14.08 -2.24 -19.03
CA GLY A 3 12.99 -2.80 -18.22
C GLY A 3 13.35 -3.21 -16.78
N ALA A 4 14.61 -3.60 -16.52
CA ALA A 4 15.08 -3.92 -15.17
C ALA A 4 15.26 -2.66 -14.30
N TYR A 5 15.53 -1.51 -14.92
CA TYR A 5 15.74 -0.24 -14.21
C TYR A 5 14.41 0.35 -13.73
N ILE A 6 13.36 0.27 -14.55
CA ILE A 6 12.01 0.71 -14.19
C ILE A 6 11.48 -0.09 -12.98
N ASN A 7 11.74 -1.39 -12.92
CA ASN A 7 11.21 -2.25 -11.86
C ASN A 7 11.84 -2.00 -10.48
N GLN A 8 13.06 -1.46 -10.43
CA GLN A 8 13.74 -1.11 -9.17
C GLN A 8 13.43 0.32 -8.68
N GLU A 9 12.99 1.22 -9.56
CA GLU A 9 12.66 2.60 -9.18
C GLU A 9 11.26 2.73 -8.57
N VAL A 10 10.29 1.92 -9.03
CA VAL A 10 8.90 1.98 -8.56
C VAL A 10 8.79 1.79 -7.04
N PRO A 11 9.40 0.74 -6.42
CA PRO A 11 9.32 0.56 -4.96
C PRO A 11 9.94 1.73 -4.18
N VAL A 12 11.03 2.30 -4.70
CA VAL A 12 11.72 3.44 -4.09
C VAL A 12 10.88 4.72 -4.15
N LEU A 13 10.17 4.93 -5.26
CA LEU A 13 9.30 6.09 -5.44
C LEU A 13 8.02 5.97 -4.59
N GLU A 14 7.47 4.77 -4.44
CA GLU A 14 6.34 4.49 -3.55
C GLU A 14 6.68 4.82 -2.10
N HIS A 15 7.82 4.31 -1.61
CA HIS A 15 8.26 4.60 -0.24
C HIS A 15 8.50 6.11 -0.03
N LYS A 16 9.15 6.79 -0.98
CA LYS A 16 9.36 8.24 -0.90
C LYS A 16 8.05 9.03 -0.93
N GLY A 17 7.09 8.60 -1.75
CA GLY A 17 5.76 9.22 -1.81
C GLY A 17 5.03 9.10 -0.49
N TYR A 18 5.04 7.90 0.11
CA TYR A 18 4.47 7.65 1.43
C TYR A 18 5.11 8.53 2.52
N GLU A 19 6.45 8.52 2.63
CA GLU A 19 7.18 9.32 3.62
C GLU A 19 6.91 10.83 3.44
N TYR A 20 6.81 11.30 2.20
CA TYR A 20 6.46 12.69 1.92
C TYR A 20 5.05 13.03 2.42
N VAL A 21 4.04 12.21 2.13
CA VAL A 21 2.66 12.43 2.60
C VAL A 21 2.59 12.38 4.12
N LYS A 22 3.31 11.47 4.76
CA LYS A 22 3.38 11.38 6.23
C LYS A 22 3.97 12.65 6.85
N ALA A 23 5.04 13.20 6.27
CA ALA A 23 5.69 14.42 6.74
C ALA A 23 4.90 15.69 6.38
N HIS A 24 4.15 15.67 5.27
CA HIS A 24 3.46 16.81 4.67
C HIS A 24 2.01 16.44 4.30
N PRO A 25 1.14 16.12 5.28
CA PRO A 25 -0.18 15.56 4.99
C PRO A 25 -1.10 16.53 4.25
N LYS A 26 -0.95 17.84 4.47
CA LYS A 26 -1.77 18.85 3.77
C LYS A 26 -1.35 18.98 2.32
N GLU A 27 -0.05 19.07 2.07
CA GLU A 27 0.52 19.15 0.73
C GLU A 27 0.27 17.86 -0.05
N GLY A 28 0.32 16.70 0.62
CA GLY A 28 -0.07 15.42 0.04
C GLY A 28 -1.54 15.40 -0.39
N LEU A 29 -2.44 15.94 0.42
CA LEU A 29 -3.83 16.13 0.03
C LEU A 29 -3.99 17.14 -1.10
N ASP A 30 -3.27 18.25 -1.10
CA ASP A 30 -3.33 19.22 -2.21
C ASP A 30 -2.98 18.54 -3.54
N ILE A 31 -1.93 17.70 -3.57
CA ILE A 31 -1.58 16.89 -4.75
C ILE A 31 -2.71 15.93 -5.14
N LEU A 32 -3.35 15.26 -4.18
CA LEU A 32 -4.49 14.38 -4.44
C LEU A 32 -5.67 15.16 -5.05
N PHE A 33 -5.98 16.34 -4.52
CA PHE A 33 -7.06 17.19 -5.02
C PHE A 33 -6.79 17.72 -6.44
N ASP A 34 -5.54 18.02 -6.77
CA ASP A 34 -5.13 18.44 -8.11
C ASP A 34 -5.27 17.32 -9.17
N HIS A 35 -5.28 16.06 -8.73
CA HIS A 35 -5.35 14.88 -9.60
C HIS A 35 -6.65 14.07 -9.44
N GLN A 36 -7.65 14.58 -8.72
CA GLN A 36 -8.89 13.87 -8.49
C GLN A 36 -9.73 13.73 -9.77
N ASP A 37 -10.55 12.69 -9.85
CA ASP A 37 -11.60 12.60 -10.86
C ASP A 37 -12.81 13.46 -10.45
N GLN A 38 -12.70 14.77 -10.66
CA GLN A 38 -13.72 15.74 -10.24
C GLN A 38 -15.08 15.50 -10.91
N ALA A 39 -15.10 14.92 -12.13
CA ALA A 39 -16.32 14.74 -12.89
C ALA A 39 -17.16 13.57 -12.37
N ASN A 40 -16.51 12.49 -11.91
CA ASN A 40 -17.20 11.28 -11.49
C ASN A 40 -17.16 11.05 -9.97
N PHE A 41 -16.14 11.55 -9.28
CA PHE A 41 -15.92 11.32 -7.85
C PHE A 41 -15.29 12.55 -7.17
N PRO A 42 -16.03 13.68 -7.06
CA PRO A 42 -15.51 14.88 -6.43
C PRO A 42 -15.25 14.64 -4.94
N LEU A 43 -14.04 14.98 -4.49
CA LEU A 43 -13.59 14.84 -3.11
C LEU A 43 -14.05 16.02 -2.25
N ILE A 44 -14.21 15.78 -0.95
CA ILE A 44 -14.59 16.79 0.04
C ILE A 44 -13.42 16.98 1.00
N ARG A 45 -12.93 18.22 1.13
CA ARG A 45 -11.67 18.51 1.84
C ARG A 45 -11.67 17.99 3.28
N GLU A 46 -12.72 18.28 4.03
CA GLU A 46 -12.83 17.89 5.43
C GLU A 46 -12.90 16.35 5.56
N VAL A 47 -13.56 15.68 4.63
CA VAL A 47 -13.66 14.21 4.61
C VAL A 47 -12.28 13.59 4.36
N GLU A 48 -11.52 14.12 3.39
CA GLU A 48 -10.20 13.59 3.06
C GLU A 48 -9.15 13.86 4.14
N GLU A 49 -9.24 14.99 4.86
CA GLU A 49 -8.38 15.25 6.01
C GLU A 49 -8.60 14.22 7.13
N HIS A 50 -9.86 13.88 7.41
CA HIS A 50 -10.18 12.83 8.37
C HIS A 50 -9.78 11.44 7.88
N SER A 51 -10.02 11.16 6.59
CA SER A 51 -9.65 9.90 5.93
C SER A 51 -8.14 9.67 6.03
N LEU A 52 -7.32 10.65 5.63
CA LEU A 52 -5.87 10.53 5.65
C LEU A 52 -5.31 10.30 7.06
N ALA A 53 -5.86 10.97 8.09
CA ALA A 53 -5.44 10.74 9.47
C ALA A 53 -5.69 9.29 9.93
N ILE A 54 -6.81 8.70 9.53
CA ILE A 54 -7.12 7.30 9.82
C ILE A 54 -6.20 6.37 9.03
N LEU A 55 -6.02 6.64 7.73
CA LEU A 55 -5.19 5.81 6.85
C LEU A 55 -3.74 5.80 7.31
N LEU A 56 -3.14 6.94 7.65
CA LEU A 56 -1.75 7.02 8.12
C LEU A 56 -1.52 6.10 9.33
N SER A 57 -2.45 6.03 10.28
CA SER A 57 -2.36 5.12 11.43
C SER A 57 -2.52 3.62 11.09
N LYS A 58 -3.15 3.30 9.96
CA LYS A 58 -3.44 1.92 9.53
C LYS A 58 -2.41 1.38 8.53
N MET A 59 -1.69 2.28 7.87
CA MET A 59 -0.67 1.94 6.88
C MET A 59 0.69 1.61 7.52
N GLU A 60 0.85 1.78 8.84
CA GLU A 60 2.09 1.47 9.55
C GLU A 60 1.91 0.34 10.55
N THR A 61 2.91 -0.53 10.61
CA THR A 61 3.11 -1.49 11.69
C THR A 61 4.41 -1.10 12.41
N GLU A 62 4.39 -1.07 13.75
CA GLU A 62 5.56 -0.67 14.52
C GLU A 62 6.75 -1.62 14.25
N GLY A 63 7.88 -1.04 13.80
CA GLY A 63 9.09 -1.81 13.49
C GLY A 63 9.17 -2.37 12.08
N GLU A 64 8.18 -2.09 11.22
CA GLU A 64 8.12 -2.55 9.84
C GLU A 64 8.20 -1.37 8.85
N ALA A 65 8.76 -1.62 7.66
CA ALA A 65 8.80 -0.62 6.60
C ALA A 65 7.43 -0.51 5.91
N PHE A 66 7.06 0.68 5.43
CA PHE A 66 5.83 0.84 4.65
C PHE A 66 5.81 -0.12 3.45
N GLY A 67 4.73 -0.88 3.31
CA GLY A 67 4.53 -1.84 2.23
C GLY A 67 5.19 -3.20 2.44
N SER A 68 5.88 -3.44 3.56
CA SER A 68 6.42 -4.77 3.86
C SER A 68 5.30 -5.77 4.17
N GLN A 69 5.54 -7.02 3.80
CA GLN A 69 4.59 -8.13 3.95
C GLN A 69 5.27 -9.30 4.66
N THR A 70 4.49 -10.11 5.38
CA THR A 70 4.98 -11.30 6.07
C THR A 70 4.27 -12.54 5.54
N GLU A 71 5.00 -13.65 5.48
CA GLU A 71 4.45 -14.96 5.08
C GLU A 71 3.27 -15.34 5.99
N GLN A 72 3.40 -15.05 7.29
CA GLN A 72 2.37 -15.33 8.29
C GLN A 72 1.03 -14.66 7.95
N ASN A 73 1.01 -13.39 7.56
CA ASN A 73 -0.24 -12.68 7.23
C ASN A 73 -0.96 -13.31 6.03
N TRP A 74 -0.19 -13.76 5.04
CA TRP A 74 -0.72 -14.44 3.86
C TRP A 74 -1.23 -15.84 4.17
N GLN A 75 -0.50 -16.60 5.00
CA GLN A 75 -0.91 -17.92 5.46
C GLN A 75 -2.22 -17.84 6.26
N GLU A 76 -2.31 -16.94 7.24
CA GLU A 76 -3.52 -16.75 8.06
C GLU A 76 -4.73 -16.36 7.20
N THR A 77 -4.53 -15.51 6.20
CA THR A 77 -5.59 -15.10 5.26
C THR A 77 -6.04 -16.29 4.39
N ALA A 78 -5.11 -17.08 3.88
CA ALA A 78 -5.43 -18.24 3.05
C ALA A 78 -6.16 -19.33 3.84
N GLU A 79 -5.77 -19.57 5.09
CA GLU A 79 -6.46 -20.47 6.02
C GLU A 79 -7.89 -19.99 6.28
N TRP A 80 -8.08 -18.69 6.56
CA TRP A 80 -9.42 -18.11 6.76
C TRP A 80 -10.31 -18.30 5.52
N LEU A 81 -9.77 -18.13 4.31
CA LEU A 81 -10.50 -18.36 3.06
C LEU A 81 -10.88 -19.85 2.87
N LEU A 82 -9.97 -20.77 3.21
CA LEU A 82 -10.20 -22.21 3.11
C LEU A 82 -11.28 -22.66 4.09
N GLU A 83 -11.20 -22.23 5.35
CA GLU A 83 -12.21 -22.50 6.38
C GLU A 83 -13.59 -21.93 5.99
N GLY A 84 -13.60 -20.77 5.33
CA GLY A 84 -14.81 -20.15 4.78
C GLY A 84 -15.38 -20.86 3.55
N GLY A 85 -14.68 -21.86 2.99
CA GLY A 85 -15.07 -22.52 1.75
C GLY A 85 -15.01 -21.61 0.51
N LEU A 86 -14.22 -20.53 0.57
CA LEU A 86 -14.03 -19.58 -0.53
C LEU A 86 -12.94 -20.03 -1.51
N ILE A 87 -12.05 -20.92 -1.07
CA ILE A 87 -11.03 -21.59 -1.88
C ILE A 87 -11.05 -23.10 -1.58
N GLU A 88 -10.64 -23.92 -2.55
CA GLU A 88 -10.59 -25.38 -2.40
C GLU A 88 -9.25 -25.88 -1.82
N GLU A 89 -8.17 -25.13 -2.05
CA GLU A 89 -6.82 -25.41 -1.54
C GLU A 89 -6.03 -24.11 -1.34
N ILE A 90 -5.03 -24.14 -0.46
CA ILE A 90 -4.11 -23.01 -0.22
C ILE A 90 -2.98 -23.08 -1.24
N PRO A 91 -2.76 -22.04 -2.07
CA PRO A 91 -1.59 -21.98 -2.96
C PRO A 91 -0.30 -21.81 -2.14
N PRO A 92 0.88 -22.14 -2.72
CA PRO A 92 2.17 -21.81 -2.09
C PRO A 92 2.23 -20.31 -1.78
N VAL A 93 2.32 -19.97 -0.49
CA VAL A 93 2.20 -18.59 -0.01
C VAL A 93 3.37 -17.74 -0.51
N GLU A 94 4.55 -18.34 -0.66
CA GLU A 94 5.73 -17.71 -1.22
C GLU A 94 5.60 -17.32 -2.71
N GLU A 95 4.61 -17.87 -3.43
CA GLU A 95 4.38 -17.56 -4.84
C GLU A 95 3.37 -16.42 -5.06
N ILE A 96 2.58 -16.05 -4.04
CA ILE A 96 1.50 -15.07 -4.17
C ILE A 96 1.88 -13.65 -3.72
N TYR A 97 3.04 -13.49 -3.08
CA TYR A 97 3.58 -12.18 -2.72
C TYR A 97 5.09 -12.11 -2.89
N VAL A 98 5.59 -10.89 -3.09
CA VAL A 98 7.01 -10.58 -3.08
C VAL A 98 7.19 -9.26 -2.35
N ASN A 99 8.04 -9.22 -1.34
CA ASN A 99 8.53 -7.95 -0.79
C ASN A 99 9.47 -7.32 -1.81
N LEU A 100 9.08 -6.17 -2.34
CA LEU A 100 9.87 -5.43 -3.33
C LEU A 100 10.99 -4.61 -2.69
N ASP A 101 11.34 -4.90 -1.43
CA ASP A 101 12.27 -4.12 -0.63
C ASP A 101 13.51 -3.75 -1.45
N SER A 102 13.79 -2.44 -1.42
CA SER A 102 14.92 -1.82 -2.08
C SER A 102 16.22 -2.48 -1.63
N GLU A 103 16.70 -3.45 -2.40
CA GLU A 103 18.03 -4.02 -2.24
C GLU A 103 19.05 -2.88 -2.12
N LYS A 104 19.70 -2.85 -0.96
CA LYS A 104 21.16 -2.94 -0.91
C LYS A 104 21.61 -3.87 0.21
#